data_AF-A0A941NC87-F1
#
_entry.id   AF-A0A941NC87-F1
#
_cell.length_a   1.000
_cell.length_b   1.000
_cell.length_c   1.000
_cell.angle_alpha   90.00
_cell.angle_beta   90.00
_cell.angle_gamma   90.00
#
_symmetry.space_group_name_H-M   'P 1'
#
loop_
_entity.id
_entity.type
_entity.pdbx_description
1 polymer ?
#
loop_
_entity_poly.entity_id
_entity_poly.type
_entity_poly.pdbx_seq_one_letter_code
_entity_poly.pdbx_strand_id
1 'polypeptide(L)'
;MADAATDDRQEKFSGTKEVVESHRFDEKKLEAYLAERIDGFQTPMEVRQFKGGQSNPTYKLITPNRNYVLRRKPPGKLLPSAHAVDREYRIIAALHPTGFPVAKPYL
;
A
#
# COMPACT_ATOMS: atom_id res chain seq x y z
N MET A 1 5.65 -34.94 11.13
CA MET A 1 6.40 -34.50 9.93
C MET A 1 5.57 -33.41 9.25
N ALA A 2 5.63 -32.18 9.77
CA ALA A 2 4.89 -31.06 9.22
C ALA A 2 5.83 -30.16 8.41
N ASP A 3 5.46 -30.02 7.13
CA ASP A 3 5.45 -28.76 6.38
C ASP A 3 6.76 -28.21 5.79
N ALA A 4 7.07 -28.66 4.57
CA ALA A 4 8.03 -28.03 3.66
C ALA A 4 7.33 -27.12 2.61
N ALA A 5 6.00 -26.94 2.68
CA ALA A 5 5.23 -26.20 1.68
C ALA A 5 4.89 -24.76 2.12
N THR A 6 4.99 -24.44 3.41
CA THR A 6 4.77 -23.08 3.95
C THR A 6 5.92 -22.11 3.65
N ASP A 7 7.15 -22.62 3.51
CA ASP A 7 8.35 -21.81 3.31
C ASP A 7 8.35 -21.10 1.92
N ASP A 8 8.01 -21.83 0.87
CA ASP A 8 8.04 -21.36 -0.53
C ASP A 8 7.05 -20.20 -0.81
N ARG A 9 5.86 -20.22 -0.22
CA ARG A 9 4.87 -19.15 -0.43
C ARG A 9 5.23 -17.87 0.31
N GLN A 10 5.69 -18.00 1.56
CA GLN A 10 6.07 -16.86 2.36
C GLN A 10 7.25 -16.14 1.71
N GLU A 11 8.26 -16.87 1.24
CA GLU A 11 9.39 -16.30 0.51
C GLU A 11 8.97 -15.57 -0.78
N LYS A 12 8.06 -16.18 -1.56
CA LYS A 12 7.59 -15.62 -2.83
C LYS A 12 6.84 -14.30 -2.69
N PHE A 13 6.01 -14.16 -1.65
CA PHE A 13 5.12 -13.00 -1.52
C PHE A 13 5.52 -11.99 -0.44
N SER A 14 6.57 -12.27 0.34
CA SER A 14 7.06 -11.36 1.38
C SER A 14 8.07 -10.33 0.89
N GLY A 15 8.10 -9.20 1.60
CA GLY A 15 9.02 -8.11 1.33
C GLY A 15 8.60 -7.24 0.15
N THR A 16 9.56 -6.44 -0.33
CA THR A 16 9.34 -5.47 -1.41
C THR A 16 10.32 -5.68 -2.56
N LYS A 17 9.96 -5.15 -3.72
CA LYS A 17 10.73 -5.13 -4.96
C LYS A 17 10.66 -3.74 -5.59
N GLU A 18 11.45 -3.52 -6.63
CA GLU A 18 11.29 -2.36 -7.50
C GLU A 18 9.86 -2.28 -8.06
N VAL A 19 9.38 -1.05 -8.22
CA VAL A 19 8.09 -0.81 -8.86
C VAL A 19 8.17 -1.26 -10.32
N VAL A 20 7.32 -2.23 -10.70
CA VAL A 20 7.26 -2.68 -12.09
C VAL A 20 6.72 -1.57 -12.99
N GLU A 21 7.17 -1.55 -14.25
CA GLU A 21 6.91 -0.45 -15.19
C GLU A 21 5.42 -0.13 -15.34
N SER A 22 4.58 -1.15 -15.49
CA SER A 22 3.13 -0.98 -15.61
C SER A 22 2.49 -0.33 -14.38
N HIS A 23 3.15 -0.35 -13.22
CA HIS A 23 2.64 0.16 -11.95
C HIS A 23 3.34 1.44 -11.50
N ARG A 24 4.20 2.04 -12.33
CA ARG A 24 4.82 3.33 -12.04
C ARG A 24 3.80 4.47 -12.03
N PHE A 25 4.17 5.53 -11.33
CA PHE A 25 3.44 6.79 -11.26
C PHE A 25 4.42 7.91 -10.89
N ASP A 26 3.94 9.15 -10.93
CA ASP A 26 4.74 10.32 -10.57
C ASP A 26 4.92 10.39 -9.04
N GLU A 27 6.04 9.84 -8.55
CA GLU A 27 6.36 9.76 -7.13
C GLU A 27 6.56 11.15 -6.51
N LYS A 28 7.03 12.13 -7.27
CA LYS A 28 7.23 13.51 -6.78
C LYS A 28 5.92 14.25 -6.60
N LYS A 29 4.96 14.07 -7.50
CA LYS A 29 3.60 14.60 -7.27
C LYS A 29 2.92 13.93 -6.08
N LEU A 30 3.09 12.62 -5.90
CA LEU A 30 2.56 11.95 -4.72
C LEU A 30 3.23 12.46 -3.43
N GLU A 31 4.55 12.59 -3.42
CA GLU A 31 5.33 13.12 -2.28
C GLU A 31 4.79 14.49 -1.83
N ALA A 32 4.65 15.43 -2.78
CA ALA A 32 4.12 16.75 -2.50
C ALA A 32 2.66 16.70 -1.98
N TYR A 33 1.81 15.89 -2.62
CA TYR A 33 0.41 15.73 -2.22
C TYR A 33 0.25 15.17 -0.80
N LEU A 34 1.10 14.22 -0.41
CA LEU A 34 1.08 13.59 0.92
C LEU A 34 1.68 14.52 1.98
N ALA A 35 2.76 15.23 1.68
CA ALA A 35 3.39 16.18 2.59
C ALA A 35 2.43 17.32 3.01
N GLU A 36 1.52 17.73 2.12
CA GLU A 36 0.50 18.73 2.42
C GLU A 36 -0.63 18.21 3.34
N ARG A 37 -0.91 16.90 3.32
CA ARG A 37 -2.13 16.32 3.92
C ARG A 37 -1.90 15.46 5.15
N ILE A 38 -0.71 14.89 5.28
CA ILE A 38 -0.37 14.03 6.40
C ILE A 38 0.53 14.81 7.34
N ASP A 39 -0.01 15.16 8.50
CA ASP A 39 0.76 15.83 9.54
C ASP A 39 1.98 14.99 9.95
N GLY A 40 3.13 15.65 10.00
CA GLY A 40 4.43 15.04 10.25
C GLY A 40 4.97 14.12 9.14
N PHE A 41 4.41 14.14 7.93
CA PHE A 41 5.00 13.48 6.78
C PHE A 41 6.33 14.16 6.40
N GLN A 42 7.35 13.35 6.13
CA GLN A 42 8.70 13.86 5.84
C GLN A 42 9.19 13.41 4.48
N THR A 43 9.95 14.30 3.84
CA THR A 43 10.67 14.04 2.59
C THR A 43 12.16 13.83 2.88
N PRO A 44 12.91 13.10 2.04
CA PRO A 44 12.47 12.44 0.80
C PRO A 44 11.66 11.16 1.05
N MET A 45 10.79 10.84 0.10
CA MET A 45 10.03 9.59 0.03
C MET A 45 10.66 8.68 -1.03
N GLU A 46 10.88 7.41 -0.66
CA GLU A 46 11.19 6.32 -1.59
C GLU A 46 9.98 5.39 -1.72
N VAL A 47 9.72 4.86 -2.93
CA VAL A 47 8.63 3.94 -3.20
C VAL A 47 9.15 2.55 -3.53
N ARG A 48 8.65 1.54 -2.81
CA ARG A 48 8.90 0.12 -3.08
C ARG A 48 7.58 -0.61 -3.30
N GLN A 49 7.49 -1.55 -4.24
CA GLN A 49 6.27 -2.35 -4.43
C GLN A 49 6.33 -3.62 -3.59
N PHE A 50 5.24 -4.02 -2.93
CA PHE A 50 5.19 -5.33 -2.28
C PHE A 50 5.20 -6.47 -3.31
N LYS A 51 5.81 -7.61 -2.96
CA LYS A 51 5.79 -8.80 -3.84
C LYS A 51 4.39 -9.43 -3.93
N GLY A 52 3.63 -9.40 -2.83
CA GLY A 52 2.21 -9.79 -2.78
C GLY A 52 1.25 -8.68 -3.23
N GLY A 53 -0.06 -8.92 -3.07
CA GLY A 53 -1.10 -7.91 -3.32
C GLY A 53 -1.42 -7.68 -4.80
N GLN A 54 -1.34 -8.71 -5.65
CA GLN A 54 -1.47 -8.57 -7.11
C GLN A 54 -2.83 -8.00 -7.57
N SER A 55 -3.91 -8.21 -6.81
CA SER A 55 -5.22 -7.62 -7.17
C SER A 55 -5.23 -6.10 -7.07
N ASN A 56 -4.55 -5.49 -6.09
CA ASN A 56 -4.44 -4.04 -5.96
C ASN A 56 -2.99 -3.68 -5.68
N PRO A 57 -2.26 -3.08 -6.65
CA PRO A 57 -0.88 -2.69 -6.46
C PRO A 57 -0.69 -1.98 -5.12
N THR A 58 0.16 -2.58 -4.27
CA THR A 58 0.42 -2.11 -2.92
C THR A 58 1.90 -1.76 -2.82
N TYR A 59 2.19 -0.63 -2.18
CA TYR A 59 3.51 -0.03 -2.11
C TYR A 59 3.86 0.33 -0.67
N LYS A 60 5.14 0.19 -0.32
CA LYS A 60 5.73 0.76 0.88
C LYS A 60 6.30 2.13 0.51
N LEU A 61 5.83 3.17 1.18
CA LEU A 61 6.40 4.51 1.09
C LEU A 61 7.35 4.67 2.29
N ILE A 62 8.63 4.87 2.00
CA ILE A 62 9.68 4.98 3.01
C ILE A 62 10.04 6.44 3.14
N THR A 63 9.94 6.98 4.35
CA THR A 63 10.36 8.34 4.72
C THR A 63 11.38 8.25 5.86
N PRO A 64 12.11 9.34 6.20
CA PRO A 64 13.17 9.27 7.21
C PRO A 64 12.75 8.68 8.56
N ASN A 65 11.53 9.01 9.01
CA ASN A 65 11.06 8.62 10.35
C ASN A 65 9.94 7.58 10.34
N ARG A 66 9.25 7.39 9.21
CA ARG A 66 8.04 6.56 9.14
C ARG A 66 7.94 5.80 7.82
N ASN A 67 7.25 4.67 7.88
CA ASN A 67 6.83 3.95 6.70
C ASN A 67 5.31 4.03 6.57
N TYR A 68 4.83 4.17 5.34
CA TYR A 68 3.41 4.15 5.01
C TYR A 68 3.13 3.04 4.00
N VAL A 69 1.86 2.64 3.93
CA VAL A 69 1.39 1.68 2.92
C VAL A 69 0.40 2.40 2.00
N LEU A 70 0.71 2.43 0.71
CA LEU A 70 -0.19 2.90 -0.32
C LEU A 70 -0.81 1.69 -1.02
N ARG A 71 -2.13 1.68 -1.15
CA ARG A 71 -2.86 0.68 -1.93
C ARG A 71 -3.64 1.39 -3.03
N ARG A 72 -3.44 0.97 -4.28
CA ARG A 72 -4.02 1.64 -5.46
C ARG A 72 -4.84 0.66 -6.28
N LYS A 73 -5.84 1.18 -6.97
CA LYS A 73 -6.47 0.46 -8.08
C LYS A 73 -5.44 0.22 -9.20
N PRO A 74 -5.44 -0.94 -9.87
CA PRO A 74 -4.57 -1.17 -11.01
C PRO A 74 -4.88 -0.16 -12.14
N PRO A 75 -3.90 0.17 -12.98
CA PRO A 75 -4.13 1.03 -14.14
C PRO A 75 -5.04 0.37 -15.18
N GLY A 76 -5.65 1.18 -16.05
CA GLY A 76 -6.49 0.70 -17.16
C GLY A 76 -7.99 0.76 -16.86
N LYS A 77 -8.79 0.21 -17.78
CA LYS A 77 -10.25 0.19 -17.67
C LYS A 77 -10.67 -0.92 -16.70
N LEU A 78 -11.32 -0.52 -15.61
CA LEU A 78 -11.76 -1.44 -14.56
C LEU A 78 -13.23 -1.80 -14.76
N LEU A 79 -13.58 -3.05 -14.44
CA LEU A 79 -14.97 -3.47 -14.35
C LEU A 79 -15.67 -2.76 -13.18
N PRO A 80 -16.99 -2.50 -13.27
CA PRO A 80 -17.76 -1.99 -12.14
C PRO A 80 -17.55 -2.83 -10.89
N SER A 81 -17.34 -2.18 -9.74
CA SER A 81 -17.12 -2.80 -8.41
C SER A 81 -15.83 -3.61 -8.24
N ALA A 82 -15.02 -3.82 -9.28
CA ALA A 82 -13.69 -4.37 -9.14
C ALA A 82 -12.77 -3.36 -8.43
N HIS A 83 -11.82 -3.84 -7.62
CA HIS A 83 -10.80 -2.99 -6.98
C HIS A 83 -11.40 -1.87 -6.11
N ALA A 84 -12.36 -2.21 -5.26
CA ALA A 84 -13.07 -1.26 -4.39
C ALA A 84 -12.22 -0.79 -3.18
N VAL A 85 -11.01 -0.27 -3.44
CA VAL A 85 -10.09 0.26 -2.42
C VAL A 85 -10.77 1.34 -1.56
N ASP A 86 -11.63 2.16 -2.14
CA ASP A 86 -12.39 3.20 -1.43
C ASP A 86 -13.37 2.61 -0.40
N ARG A 87 -13.90 1.39 -0.64
CA ARG A 87 -14.73 0.68 0.33
C ARG A 87 -13.86 0.13 1.47
N GLU A 88 -12.69 -0.41 1.15
CA GLU A 88 -11.72 -0.90 2.16
C GLU A 88 -11.32 0.25 3.10
N TYR A 89 -10.97 1.42 2.54
CA TYR A 89 -10.64 2.62 3.32
C TYR A 89 -11.78 3.03 4.25
N ARG A 90 -13.02 3.14 3.74
CA ARG A 90 -14.18 3.54 4.55
C ARG A 90 -14.42 2.62 5.74
N ILE A 91 -14.22 1.31 5.56
CA ILE A 91 -14.38 0.34 6.65
C ILE A 91 -13.26 0.52 7.69
N ILE A 92 -12.00 0.62 7.26
CA ILE A 92 -10.86 0.84 8.17
C ILE A 92 -11.03 2.17 8.93
N ALA A 93 -11.45 3.23 8.23
CA ALA A 93 -11.69 4.56 8.79
C ALA A 93 -12.82 4.58 9.82
N ALA A 94 -13.86 3.77 9.64
CA ALA A 94 -14.93 3.61 10.61
C ALA A 94 -14.50 2.78 11.84
N LEU A 95 -13.65 1.76 11.65
CA LEU A 95 -13.19 0.86 12.72
C LEU A 95 -12.08 1.46 13.58
N HIS A 96 -11.15 2.21 13.00
CA HIS A 96 -10.01 2.78 13.72
C HIS A 96 -10.38 3.61 14.97
N PRO A 97 -11.34 4.57 14.92
CA PRO A 97 -11.69 5.36 16.10
C PRO A 97 -12.40 4.55 17.20
N THR A 98 -12.88 3.32 16.93
CA THR A 98 -13.51 2.47 17.94
C THR A 98 -12.49 1.70 18.79
N GLY A 99 -11.19 1.84 18.51
CA GLY A 99 -10.13 1.07 19.16
C GLY A 99 -9.99 -0.36 18.63
N PHE A 100 -10.69 -0.72 17.56
CA PHE A 100 -10.52 -2.01 16.90
C PHE A 100 -9.11 -2.09 16.27
N PRO A 101 -8.41 -3.24 16.32
CA PRO A 101 -7.02 -3.35 15.87
C PRO A 101 -6.91 -3.34 14.35
N VAL A 102 -6.95 -2.14 13.77
CA VAL A 102 -6.71 -1.86 12.35
C VAL A 102 -5.61 -0.82 12.20
N ALA A 103 -5.01 -0.77 11.00
CA ALA A 103 -4.03 0.26 10.68
C ALA A 103 -4.64 1.67 10.77
N LYS A 104 -3.81 2.67 11.11
CA LYS A 104 -4.21 4.07 11.06
C LYS A 104 -4.52 4.49 9.62
N PRO A 105 -5.76 4.89 9.31
CA PRO A 105 -6.11 5.47 8.01
C PRO A 105 -5.55 6.89 7.91
N TYR A 106 -5.09 7.29 6.73
CA TYR A 106 -4.60 8.65 6.48
C TYR A 106 -5.47 9.36 5.44
N LEU A 107 -5.63 8.79 4.24
CA LEU A 107 -6.34 9.34 3.09
C LEU A 107 -7.15 8.26 2.36
#